data_AF-A0A5K1A0Y7-F1
#
_entry.id   AF-A0A5K1A0Y7-F1
#
_cell.length_a   1.000
_cell.length_b   1.000
_cell.length_c   1.000
_cell.angle_alpha   90.00
_cell.angle_beta   90.00
_cell.angle_gamma   90.00
#
_symmetry.space_group_name_H-M   'P 1'
#
loop_
_entity.id
_entity.type
_entity.pdbx_description
1 polymer ?
#
loop_
_entity_poly.entity_id
_entity_poly.type
_entity_poly.pdbx_seq_one_letter_code
_entity_poly.pdbx_strand_id
1 'polypeptide(L)' 'GNVHFMASNNDCGVREFETERFQLLKHFTFPWAVN' A
#
# COMPACT_ATOMS: atom_id res chain seq x y z
N GLY A 1 -13.48 -8.08 -11.10
CA GLY A 1 -14.10 -7.41 -9.94
C GLY A 1 -12.93 -6.88 -9.15
N ASN A 2 -12.79 -5.57 -9.03
CA ASN A 2 -11.49 -4.98 -8.74
C ASN A 2 -11.18 -5.08 -7.24
N VAL A 3 -10.41 -6.11 -6.85
CA VAL A 3 -10.02 -6.31 -5.45
C VAL A 3 -8.74 -5.52 -5.21
N HIS A 4 -8.81 -4.61 -4.26
CA HIS A 4 -7.68 -3.81 -3.82
C HIS A 4 -7.26 -4.28 -2.42
N PHE A 5 -5.96 -4.31 -2.16
CA PHE A 5 -5.45 -4.54 -0.81
C PHE A 5 -4.40 -3.49 -0.45
N MET A 6 -4.30 -3.22 0.85
CA MET A 6 -3.33 -2.28 1.41
C MET A 6 -2.30 -3.02 2.25
N ALA A 7 -1.05 -2.60 2.14
CA ALA A 7 0.04 -3.11 2.95
C ALA A 7 0.81 -1.95 3.58
N SER A 8 1.03 -2.01 4.89
CA SER A 8 2.01 -1.16 5.57
C SER A 8 3.40 -1.79 5.49
N ASN A 9 4.42 -0.96 5.40
CA ASN A 9 5.81 -1.38 5.35
C ASN A 9 6.62 -0.61 6.41
N ASN A 10 7.77 -1.16 6.81
CA ASN A 10 8.62 -0.60 7.86
C ASN A 10 9.33 0.71 7.46
N ASP A 11 9.09 1.21 6.25
CA ASP A 11 9.56 2.50 5.72
C ASP A 11 8.61 3.66 6.06
N CYS A 12 7.75 3.49 7.07
CA CYS A 12 6.67 4.42 7.40
C CYS A 12 5.68 4.63 6.23
N GLY A 13 5.60 3.68 5.31
CA GLY A 13 4.77 3.73 4.11
C GLY A 13 3.55 2.82 4.17
N VAL A 14 2.45 3.24 3.53
CA VAL A 14 1.29 2.41 3.21
C VAL A 14 1.08 2.42 1.70
N ARG A 15 0.91 1.24 1.11
CA ARG A 15 0.76 1.05 -0.33
C ARG A 15 -0.55 0.35 -0.63
N GLU A 16 -1.27 0.87 -1.62
CA GLU A 16 -2.50 0.26 -2.16
C GLU A 16 -2.15 -0.44 -3.47
N PHE A 17 -2.54 -1.70 -3.58
CA PHE A 17 -2.30 -2.52 -4.76
C PHE A 17 -3.60 -3.06 -5.34
N GLU A 18 -3.64 -3.11 -6.66
CA GLU A 18 -4.62 -3.85 -7.44
C GLU A 18 -4.19 -5.34 -7.50
N THR A 19 -5.08 -6.26 -7.11
CA THR A 19 -4.71 -7.68 -6.93
C THR A 19 -4.53 -8.45 -8.23
N GLU A 20 -5.21 -8.09 -9.32
CA GLU A 20 -5.14 -8.85 -10.57
C GLU A 20 -3.77 -8.67 -11.26
N ARG A 21 -3.17 -7.48 -11.13
CA ARG A 21 -1.88 -7.15 -11.77
C ARG A 21 -0.76 -6.83 -10.79
N PHE A 22 -1.02 -6.91 -9.49
CA PHE A 22 -0.12 -6.43 -8.43
C PHE A 22 0.36 -5.00 -8.69
N GLN A 23 -0.51 -4.18 -9.28
CA GLN A 23 -0.16 -2.82 -9.67
C GLN A 23 -0.26 -1.90 -8.46
N LEU A 24 0.81 -1.14 -8.18
CA LEU A 24 0.77 -0.09 -7.17
C LEU A 24 -0.14 1.05 -7.65
N LEU A 25 -1.20 1.33 -6.89
CA LEU A 25 -2.15 2.40 -7.18
C LEU A 25 -1.83 3.66 -6.39
N LYS A 26 -1.52 3.52 -5.10
CA LYS A 26 -1.22 4.64 -4.21
C LYS A 26 -0.10 4.32 -3.25
N HIS A 27 0.64 5.37 -2.89
CA HIS A 27 1.70 5.32 -1.89
C HIS A 27 1.56 6.52 -0.94
N PHE A 28 1.35 6.22 0.34
CA PHE A 28 1.27 7.20 1.41
C PHE A 28 2.47 7.03 2.33
N THR A 29 3.11 8.13 2.70
CA THR A 29 4.25 8.12 3.62
C THR A 29 3.92 8.97 4.83
N PHE A 30 4.19 8.42 6.01
CA PHE A 30 3.96 9.07 7.29
C PHE A 30 5.29 9.39 7.95
N PRO A 31 5.37 10.42 8.81
CA PRO A 31 6.60 10.73 9.55
C PRO A 31 6.83 9.82 10.76
N TRP A 32 6.00 8.80 10.97
CA TRP A 32 6.10 7.82 12.06
C TRP A 32 5.87 6.39 11.53
N ALA A 33 6.31 5.38 12.30
CA ALA A 33 6.16 3.98 11.94
C ALA A 33 4.68 3.58 11.83
N VAL A 34 4.31 2.90 10.74
CA VAL A 34 2.93 2.48 10.43
C VAL A 34 2.69 0.97 10.60
N ASN A 35 3.67 0.26 11.16
CA ASN A 35 3.62 -1.18 11.41
C ASN A 35 3.09 -1.52 12.81
#